data_AF-A0A935US70-F1
#
_entry.id   AF-A0A935US70-F1
#
_cell.length_a   1.000
_cell.length_b   1.000
_cell.length_c   1.000
_cell.angle_alpha   90.00
_cell.angle_beta   90.00
_cell.angle_gamma   90.00
#
_symmetry.space_group_name_H-M   'P 1'
#
loop_
_entity.id
_entity.type
_entity.pdbx_description
1 polymer ?
#
loop_
_entity_poly.entity_id
_entity_poly.type
_entity_poly.pdbx_seq_one_letter_code
_entity_poly.pdbx_strand_id
1 'polypeptide(L)'
;MDRLRSPGGCPWDREQTHASLAPYAVEEVYELLDAIDGLTIEGSPNAVADTVTRRAHLREELGDVLLQVVFHARVAAEHPQDPFDIDDVARGISQKLRRRHPHVFGDVQAETPEQVSRNWEQIKAAEKPERTGVLDGIPAGLPALARAQKVLARLEGAGRAGHVNDAVTAAHDSGDPQRRVGGQLLAVVLAARAEGVDADAALRQVLRDLESRAGER
;
A
#
# COMPACT_ATOMS: atom_id res chain seq x y z
N MET A 1 5.61 -12.98 -21.10
CA MET A 1 6.42 -11.75 -21.03
C MET A 1 7.70 -11.87 -21.84
N ASP A 2 8.51 -12.91 -21.68
CA ASP A 2 9.78 -13.10 -22.41
C ASP A 2 9.67 -12.95 -23.92
N ARG A 3 8.70 -13.64 -24.53
CA ARG A 3 8.43 -13.52 -25.98
C ARG A 3 7.99 -12.12 -26.40
N LEU A 4 7.26 -11.40 -25.55
CA LEU A 4 6.79 -10.04 -25.85
C LEU A 4 7.96 -9.06 -25.89
N ARG A 5 8.92 -9.19 -24.97
CA ARG A 5 10.10 -8.31 -24.88
C ARG A 5 11.33 -8.76 -25.67
N SER A 6 11.31 -9.96 -26.22
CA SER A 6 12.42 -10.47 -27.05
C SER A 6 12.38 -9.90 -28.48
N PRO A 7 13.50 -9.91 -29.23
CA PRO A 7 13.49 -9.55 -30.66
C PRO A 7 12.41 -10.32 -31.44
N GLY A 8 11.65 -9.60 -32.26
CA GLY A 8 10.47 -10.15 -32.96
C GLY A 8 9.19 -10.19 -32.11
N GLY A 9 9.24 -9.73 -30.86
CA GLY A 9 8.09 -9.50 -29.99
C GLY A 9 7.41 -8.15 -30.22
N CYS A 10 6.63 -7.71 -29.24
CA CYS A 10 5.88 -6.46 -29.27
C CYS A 10 6.83 -5.25 -29.14
N PRO A 11 6.81 -4.28 -30.07
CA PRO A 11 7.66 -3.09 -29.99
C PRO A 11 7.41 -2.26 -28.73
N TRP A 12 6.15 -2.09 -28.33
CA TRP A 12 5.79 -1.34 -27.12
C TRP A 12 6.31 -2.04 -25.87
N ASP A 13 6.15 -3.36 -25.79
CA ASP A 13 6.65 -4.09 -24.61
C ASP A 13 8.16 -3.98 -24.49
N ARG A 14 8.89 -4.01 -25.61
CA ARG A 14 10.35 -3.92 -25.67
C ARG A 14 10.91 -2.59 -25.19
N GLU A 15 10.25 -1.47 -25.50
CA GLU A 15 10.74 -0.14 -25.12
C GLU A 15 10.50 0.21 -23.65
N GLN A 16 9.65 -0.55 -22.94
CA GLN A 16 9.33 -0.24 -21.55
C GLN A 16 10.54 -0.37 -20.62
N THR A 17 10.58 0.52 -19.63
CA THR A 17 11.56 0.60 -18.55
C THR A 17 10.84 0.62 -17.20
N HIS A 18 11.56 0.49 -16.08
CA HIS A 18 10.93 0.65 -14.76
C HIS A 18 10.22 2.00 -14.61
N ALA A 19 10.79 3.07 -15.16
CA ALA A 19 10.24 4.41 -15.04
C ALA A 19 8.96 4.59 -15.89
N SER A 20 8.92 4.04 -17.11
CA SER A 20 7.74 4.14 -17.97
C SER A 20 6.59 3.26 -17.50
N LEU A 21 6.88 2.18 -16.77
CA LEU A 21 5.88 1.27 -16.20
C LEU A 21 5.26 1.78 -14.89
N ALA A 22 5.96 2.67 -14.16
CA ALA A 22 5.54 3.10 -12.82
C ALA A 22 4.14 3.74 -12.75
N PRO A 23 3.69 4.59 -13.71
CA PRO A 23 2.33 5.10 -13.72
C PRO A 23 1.28 4.01 -13.82
N TYR A 24 1.46 3.04 -14.71
CA TYR A 24 0.55 1.90 -14.87
C TYR A 24 0.47 1.07 -13.59
N ALA A 25 1.60 0.84 -12.90
CA ALA A 25 1.59 0.15 -11.61
C ALA A 25 0.79 0.90 -10.52
N VAL A 26 0.69 2.22 -10.60
CA VAL A 26 -0.19 3.00 -9.72
C VAL A 26 -1.64 2.81 -10.13
N GLU A 27 -1.94 2.91 -11.43
CA GLU A 27 -3.28 2.70 -12.00
C GLU A 27 -3.85 1.34 -11.57
N GLU A 28 -3.12 0.23 -11.80
CA GLU A 28 -3.60 -1.12 -11.44
C GLU A 28 -3.83 -1.29 -9.93
N VAL A 29 -3.07 -0.57 -9.10
CA VAL A 29 -3.30 -0.60 -7.64
C VAL A 29 -4.61 0.12 -7.30
N TYR A 30 -4.94 1.21 -7.98
CA TYR A 30 -6.20 1.91 -7.75
C TYR A 30 -7.40 1.14 -8.33
N GLU A 31 -7.28 0.51 -9.50
CA GLU A 31 -8.31 -0.37 -10.05
C GLU A 31 -8.56 -1.58 -9.14
N LEU A 32 -7.49 -2.19 -8.59
CA LEU A 32 -7.64 -3.24 -7.57
C LEU A 32 -8.37 -2.73 -6.33
N LEU A 33 -8.11 -1.50 -5.88
CA LEU A 33 -8.82 -0.93 -4.74
C LEU A 33 -10.30 -0.69 -5.06
N ASP A 34 -10.63 -0.27 -6.28
CA ASP A 34 -12.01 -0.11 -6.74
C ASP A 34 -12.74 -1.46 -6.81
N ALA A 35 -12.07 -2.52 -7.27
CA ALA A 35 -12.61 -3.87 -7.27
C ALA A 35 -12.88 -4.39 -5.84
N ILE A 36 -11.99 -4.09 -4.87
CA ILE A 36 -12.19 -4.40 -3.45
C ILE A 36 -13.39 -3.63 -2.88
N ASP A 37 -13.47 -2.34 -3.19
CA ASP A 37 -14.56 -1.49 -2.73
C ASP A 37 -15.91 -1.97 -3.29
N GLY A 38 -15.95 -2.42 -4.56
CA GLY A 38 -17.13 -3.07 -5.16
C GLY A 38 -17.59 -4.36 -4.47
N LEU A 39 -16.72 -5.05 -3.72
CA LEU A 39 -17.08 -6.23 -2.93
C LEU A 39 -17.68 -5.87 -1.56
N THR A 40 -17.33 -4.71 -1.02
CA THR A 40 -17.61 -4.35 0.39
C THR A 40 -18.65 -3.24 0.52
N ILE A 41 -18.91 -2.48 -0.56
CA ILE A 41 -19.76 -1.30 -0.56
C ILE A 41 -20.89 -1.49 -1.58
N GLU A 42 -22.14 -1.45 -1.11
CA GLU A 42 -23.32 -1.47 -1.97
C GLU A 42 -23.41 -0.18 -2.80
N GLY A 43 -23.71 -0.31 -4.10
CA GLY A 43 -23.94 0.84 -4.97
C GLY A 43 -22.67 1.54 -5.51
N SER A 44 -21.48 0.93 -5.39
CA SER A 44 -20.28 1.51 -6.04
C SER A 44 -20.51 1.68 -7.55
N PRO A 45 -20.14 2.83 -8.16
CA PRO A 45 -20.42 3.13 -9.56
C PRO A 45 -19.73 2.18 -10.54
N ASN A 46 -18.62 1.55 -10.10
CA ASN A 46 -17.90 0.50 -10.83
C ASN A 46 -18.23 -0.91 -10.29
N ALA A 47 -19.19 -1.03 -9.36
CA ALA A 47 -19.60 -2.32 -8.84
C ALA A 47 -20.37 -3.10 -9.91
N VAL A 48 -19.83 -4.25 -10.27
CA VAL A 48 -20.54 -5.13 -11.19
C VAL A 48 -21.82 -5.66 -10.54
N ALA A 49 -22.87 -5.81 -11.35
CA ALA A 49 -24.25 -5.97 -10.87
C ALA A 49 -24.48 -7.18 -9.93
N ASP A 50 -23.69 -8.25 -10.08
CA ASP A 50 -23.80 -9.47 -9.30
C ASP A 50 -22.46 -9.96 -8.73
N THR A 51 -22.53 -10.81 -7.70
CA THR A 51 -21.36 -11.33 -6.97
C THR A 51 -20.40 -12.15 -7.83
N VAL A 52 -20.88 -12.90 -8.83
CA VAL A 52 -20.01 -13.69 -9.70
C VAL A 52 -19.12 -12.75 -10.51
N THR A 53 -19.73 -11.70 -11.06
CA THR A 53 -19.01 -10.75 -11.89
C THR A 53 -18.07 -9.86 -11.06
N ARG A 54 -18.43 -9.48 -9.83
CA ARG A 54 -17.51 -8.78 -8.92
C ARG A 54 -16.26 -9.59 -8.57
N ARG A 55 -16.41 -10.90 -8.35
CA ARG A 55 -15.27 -11.79 -8.08
C ARG A 55 -14.39 -11.99 -9.30
N ALA A 56 -14.98 -11.99 -10.50
CA ALA A 56 -14.22 -12.03 -11.74
C ALA A 56 -13.38 -10.76 -11.93
N HIS A 57 -13.99 -9.58 -11.71
CA HIS A 57 -13.29 -8.29 -11.75
C HIS A 57 -12.14 -8.24 -10.75
N LEU A 58 -12.34 -8.61 -9.48
CA LEU A 58 -11.23 -8.70 -8.51
C LEU A 58 -10.07 -9.57 -9.01
N ARG A 59 -10.38 -10.70 -9.65
CA ARG A 59 -9.36 -11.62 -10.16
C ARG A 59 -8.58 -11.02 -11.33
N GLU A 60 -9.24 -10.25 -12.18
CA GLU A 60 -8.64 -9.49 -13.28
C GLU A 60 -7.64 -8.48 -12.74
N GLU A 61 -8.07 -7.60 -11.84
CA GLU A 61 -7.20 -6.57 -11.24
C GLU A 61 -6.03 -7.15 -10.43
N LEU A 62 -6.24 -8.26 -9.71
CA LEU A 62 -5.14 -8.99 -9.08
C LEU A 62 -4.14 -9.52 -10.11
N GLY A 63 -4.62 -9.91 -11.28
CA GLY A 63 -3.83 -10.33 -12.43
C GLY A 63 -3.02 -9.17 -13.02
N ASP A 64 -3.60 -7.97 -13.11
CA ASP A 64 -2.92 -6.80 -13.68
C ASP A 64 -1.86 -6.23 -12.72
N VAL A 65 -2.12 -6.23 -11.41
CA VAL A 65 -1.06 -5.97 -10.43
C VAL A 65 0.07 -7.01 -10.53
N LEU A 66 -0.26 -8.29 -10.73
CA LEU A 66 0.74 -9.34 -10.95
C LEU A 66 1.49 -9.14 -12.27
N LEU A 67 0.82 -8.69 -13.33
CA LEU A 67 1.43 -8.37 -14.62
C LEU A 67 2.53 -7.34 -14.43
N GLN A 68 2.29 -6.28 -13.66
CA GLN A 68 3.31 -5.26 -13.36
C GLN A 68 4.55 -5.86 -12.68
N VAL A 69 4.35 -6.78 -11.72
CA VAL A 69 5.46 -7.51 -11.07
C VAL A 69 6.26 -8.34 -12.09
N VAL A 70 5.57 -9.11 -12.93
CA VAL A 70 6.20 -9.93 -13.98
C VAL A 70 6.94 -9.06 -15.01
N PHE A 71 6.37 -7.91 -15.38
CA PHE A 71 6.96 -6.99 -16.34
C PHE A 71 8.25 -6.39 -15.78
N HIS A 72 8.21 -5.84 -14.57
CA HIS A 72 9.40 -5.31 -13.91
C HIS A 72 10.48 -6.37 -13.68
N ALA A 73 10.10 -7.60 -13.31
CA ALA A 73 11.06 -8.69 -13.18
C ALA A 73 11.73 -9.03 -14.52
N ARG A 74 10.99 -8.98 -15.64
CA ARG A 74 11.58 -9.18 -16.96
C ARG A 74 12.53 -8.06 -17.37
N VAL A 75 12.20 -6.81 -17.06
CA VAL A 75 13.10 -5.65 -17.26
C VAL A 75 14.36 -5.81 -16.41
N ALA A 76 14.24 -6.24 -15.16
CA ALA A 76 15.37 -6.47 -14.26
C ALA A 76 16.30 -7.58 -14.74
N ALA A 77 15.76 -8.65 -15.34
CA ALA A 77 16.55 -9.74 -15.90
C ALA A 77 17.45 -9.30 -17.08
N GLU A 78 17.20 -8.12 -17.67
CA GLU A 78 18.02 -7.53 -18.73
C GLU A 78 19.15 -6.63 -18.18
N HIS A 79 19.22 -6.43 -16.86
CA HIS A 79 20.25 -5.60 -16.23
C HIS A 79 21.66 -6.22 -16.38
N PRO A 80 22.67 -5.46 -16.82
CA PRO A 80 23.97 -6.04 -17.22
C PRO A 80 24.85 -6.53 -16.05
N GLN A 81 24.64 -6.00 -14.84
CA GLN A 81 25.53 -6.25 -13.69
C GLN A 81 24.86 -6.97 -12.53
N ASP A 82 23.54 -6.85 -12.43
CA ASP A 82 22.75 -7.34 -11.30
C ASP A 82 21.36 -7.76 -11.80
N PRO A 83 21.28 -8.78 -12.68
CA PRO A 83 20.01 -9.28 -13.17
C PRO A 83 19.31 -10.12 -12.10
N PHE A 84 17.99 -9.97 -12.01
CA PHE A 84 17.12 -10.88 -11.27
C PHE A 84 15.82 -11.09 -12.05
N ASP A 85 15.16 -12.22 -11.83
CA ASP A 85 13.91 -12.57 -12.52
C ASP A 85 12.72 -12.75 -11.57
N ILE A 86 11.61 -13.26 -12.12
CA ILE A 86 10.38 -13.47 -11.36
C ILE A 86 10.54 -14.55 -10.27
N ASP A 87 11.39 -15.55 -10.50
CA ASP A 87 11.66 -16.60 -9.53
C ASP A 87 12.49 -16.05 -8.37
N ASP A 88 13.42 -15.14 -8.62
CA ASP A 88 14.15 -14.41 -7.58
C ASP A 88 13.21 -13.57 -6.71
N VAL A 89 12.29 -12.83 -7.34
CA VAL A 89 11.26 -12.04 -6.63
C VAL A 89 10.38 -12.96 -5.77
N ALA A 90 9.87 -14.06 -6.35
CA ALA A 90 9.02 -15.04 -5.66
C ALA A 90 9.76 -15.73 -4.50
N ARG A 91 11.04 -16.07 -4.70
CA ARG A 91 11.90 -16.65 -3.67
C ARG A 91 12.16 -15.66 -2.54
N GLY A 92 12.42 -14.40 -2.86
CA GLY A 92 12.63 -13.32 -1.90
C GLY A 92 11.43 -13.12 -0.98
N ILE A 93 10.21 -13.02 -1.53
CA ILE A 93 8.99 -12.90 -0.71
C ILE A 93 8.73 -14.16 0.10
N SER A 94 8.91 -15.35 -0.48
CA SER A 94 8.70 -16.63 0.22
C SER A 94 9.63 -16.80 1.41
N GLN A 95 10.93 -16.50 1.23
CA GLN A 95 11.91 -16.56 2.33
C GLN A 95 11.62 -15.51 3.40
N LYS A 96 11.27 -14.28 3.00
CA LYS A 96 10.88 -13.21 3.93
C LYS A 96 9.66 -13.60 4.77
N LEU A 97 8.62 -14.18 4.15
CA LEU A 97 7.43 -14.64 4.85
C LEU A 97 7.75 -15.73 5.86
N ARG A 98 8.59 -16.71 5.50
CA ARG A 98 9.06 -17.74 6.44
C ARG A 98 9.81 -17.15 7.63
N ARG A 99 10.81 -16.28 7.38
CA ARG A 99 11.61 -15.65 8.45
C ARG A 99 10.78 -14.80 9.40
N ARG A 100 9.79 -14.08 8.88
CA ARG A 100 8.97 -13.15 9.69
C ARG A 100 7.73 -13.77 10.32
N HIS A 101 7.43 -15.04 10.03
CA HIS A 101 6.42 -15.82 10.72
C HIS A 101 7.04 -17.03 11.43
N PRO A 102 7.97 -16.83 12.38
CA PRO A 102 8.55 -17.93 13.13
C PRO A 102 7.53 -18.65 14.01
N HIS A 103 6.34 -18.07 14.20
CA HIS A 103 5.21 -18.71 14.86
C HIS A 103 4.38 -19.64 13.98
N VAL A 104 4.61 -19.61 12.66
CA VAL A 104 4.03 -20.56 11.70
C VAL A 104 5.08 -21.58 11.25
N PHE A 105 6.32 -21.13 11.03
CA PHE A 105 7.37 -21.93 10.40
C PHE A 105 8.56 -22.29 11.33
N GLY A 106 8.46 -21.98 12.62
CA GLY A 106 9.49 -22.27 13.62
C GLY A 106 8.86 -22.48 15.00
N ASP A 107 9.59 -22.16 16.07
CA ASP A 107 9.20 -22.52 17.44
C ASP A 107 8.67 -21.36 18.28
N VAL A 108 8.60 -20.14 17.73
CA VAL A 108 8.12 -18.96 18.48
C VAL A 108 6.62 -19.06 18.71
N GLN A 109 6.15 -18.83 19.93
CA GLN A 109 4.71 -18.77 20.19
C GLN A 109 4.17 -17.35 20.00
N ALA A 110 3.08 -17.21 19.24
CA ALA A 110 2.31 -15.98 19.10
C ALA A 110 0.84 -16.37 18.86
N GLU A 111 0.00 -16.15 19.86
CA GLU A 111 -1.39 -16.60 19.89
C GLU A 111 -2.37 -15.48 19.53
N THR A 112 -1.93 -14.21 19.57
CA THR A 112 -2.78 -13.06 19.25
C THR A 112 -2.23 -12.23 18.08
N PRO A 113 -3.09 -11.55 17.30
CA PRO A 113 -2.66 -10.65 16.24
C PRO A 113 -1.67 -9.58 16.72
N GLU A 114 -1.82 -9.08 17.94
CA GLU A 114 -0.93 -8.08 18.53
C GLU A 114 0.45 -8.67 18.81
N GLN A 115 0.52 -9.91 19.29
CA GLN A 115 1.79 -10.63 19.47
C GLN A 115 2.48 -10.86 18.12
N VAL A 116 1.73 -11.30 17.10
CA VAL A 116 2.24 -11.48 15.73
C VAL A 116 2.78 -10.17 15.16
N SER A 117 2.03 -9.08 15.30
CA SER A 117 2.43 -7.75 14.82
C SER A 117 3.70 -7.23 15.51
N ARG A 118 3.82 -7.40 16.84
CA ARG A 118 5.04 -7.06 17.58
C ARG A 118 6.25 -7.85 17.10
N ASN A 119 6.10 -9.17 16.95
CA ASN A 119 7.18 -10.04 16.46
C ASN A 119 7.63 -9.63 15.05
N TRP A 120 6.66 -9.34 14.17
CA TRP A 120 6.94 -8.89 12.81
C TRP A 120 7.77 -7.60 12.77
N GLU A 121 7.40 -6.59 13.55
CA GLU A 121 8.15 -5.32 13.59
C GLU A 121 9.53 -5.48 14.24
N GLN A 122 9.69 -6.32 15.26
CA GLN A 122 10.99 -6.63 15.85
C GLN A 122 11.94 -7.29 14.84
N ILE A 123 11.48 -8.33 14.14
CA ILE A 123 12.29 -9.03 13.12
C ILE A 123 12.64 -8.07 11.98
N LYS A 124 11.67 -7.26 11.54
CA LYS A 124 11.88 -6.25 10.49
C LYS A 124 12.89 -5.18 10.87
N ALA A 125 12.94 -4.78 12.14
CA ALA A 125 13.95 -3.85 12.64
C ALA A 125 15.35 -4.50 12.66
N ALA A 126 15.46 -5.76 13.09
CA ALA A 126 16.71 -6.50 13.11
C ALA A 126 17.27 -6.78 11.69
N GLU A 127 16.42 -7.01 10.69
CA GLU A 127 16.82 -7.24 9.30
C GLU A 127 17.39 -6.00 8.59
N LYS A 128 17.21 -4.79 9.15
CA LYS A 128 17.59 -3.52 8.50
C LYS A 128 18.37 -2.61 9.45
N PRO A 129 19.57 -3.01 9.91
CA PRO A 129 20.35 -2.25 10.88
C PRO A 129 20.75 -0.85 10.37
N GLU A 130 20.75 -0.64 9.04
CA GLU A 130 21.00 0.66 8.41
C GLU A 130 19.89 1.70 8.66
N ARG A 131 18.68 1.25 9.03
CA ARG A 131 17.56 2.14 9.35
C ARG A 131 17.68 2.60 10.79
N THR A 132 18.16 3.81 10.98
CA THR A 132 18.38 4.42 12.30
C THR A 132 17.23 5.33 12.71
N GLY A 133 16.48 5.87 11.75
CA GLY A 133 15.32 6.72 11.98
C GLY A 133 14.02 5.92 12.15
N VAL A 134 13.20 6.32 13.13
CA VAL A 134 11.88 5.72 13.39
C VAL A 134 10.95 5.76 12.16
N LEU A 135 11.12 6.76 11.28
CA LEU A 135 10.32 6.97 10.09
C LEU A 135 10.96 6.41 8.81
N ASP A 136 12.11 5.74 8.92
CA ASP A 136 12.85 5.25 7.76
C ASP A 136 12.05 4.18 6.99
N GLY A 137 12.03 4.35 5.66
CA GLY A 137 11.32 3.46 4.75
C GLY A 137 9.81 3.67 4.68
N ILE A 138 9.29 4.80 5.17
CA ILE A 138 7.98 5.31 4.73
C ILE A 138 8.18 5.97 3.36
N PRO A 139 7.56 5.45 2.27
CA PRO A 139 7.71 6.05 0.95
C PRO A 139 7.20 7.50 0.94
N ALA A 140 7.97 8.40 0.34
CA ALA A 140 7.60 9.81 0.21
C ALA A 140 6.39 10.01 -0.71
N GLY A 141 6.25 9.15 -1.74
CA GLY A 141 5.16 9.21 -2.72
C GLY A 141 3.84 8.58 -2.27
N LEU A 142 3.69 8.17 -1.00
CA LEU A 142 2.39 7.73 -0.50
C LEU A 142 1.38 8.88 -0.49
N PRO A 143 0.09 8.63 -0.79
CA PRO A 143 -0.98 9.58 -0.55
C PRO A 143 -0.95 10.11 0.90
N ALA A 144 -1.31 11.38 1.09
CA ALA A 144 -1.08 12.09 2.35
C ALA A 144 -1.73 11.40 3.56
N LEU A 145 -2.96 10.88 3.41
CA LEU A 145 -3.68 10.17 4.47
C LEU A 145 -2.99 8.83 4.81
N ALA A 146 -2.72 7.99 3.81
CA ALA A 146 -1.97 6.74 3.99
C ALA A 146 -0.58 6.97 4.62
N ARG A 147 0.12 8.03 4.19
CA ARG A 147 1.42 8.41 4.75
C ARG A 147 1.28 8.84 6.21
N ALA A 148 0.29 9.67 6.54
CA ALA A 148 0.01 10.10 7.90
C ALA A 148 -0.26 8.90 8.81
N GLN A 149 -1.17 7.99 8.43
CA GLN A 149 -1.45 6.77 9.18
C GLN A 149 -0.18 5.94 9.46
N LYS A 150 0.71 5.81 8.47
CA LYS A 150 1.97 5.07 8.61
C LYS A 150 2.97 5.77 9.52
N VAL A 151 3.08 7.11 9.44
CA VAL A 151 3.93 7.90 10.35
C VAL A 151 3.44 7.77 11.78
N LEU A 152 2.14 7.91 12.02
CA LEU A 152 1.52 7.76 13.33
C LEU A 152 1.80 6.38 13.93
N ALA A 153 1.56 5.32 13.14
CA ALA A 153 1.82 3.94 13.56
C ALA A 153 3.28 3.71 13.99
N ARG A 154 4.24 4.32 13.28
CA ARG A 154 5.66 4.22 13.60
C ARG A 154 6.02 4.96 14.88
N LEU A 155 5.49 6.16 15.07
CA LEU A 155 5.75 6.97 16.26
C LEU A 155 5.15 6.30 17.50
N GLU A 156 3.91 5.82 17.43
CA GLU A 156 3.27 5.07 18.52
C GLU A 156 4.03 3.79 18.87
N GLY A 157 4.38 2.98 17.87
CA GLY A 157 5.15 1.74 18.09
C GLY A 157 6.52 1.98 18.70
N ALA A 158 7.10 3.18 18.53
CA ALA A 158 8.34 3.61 19.15
C ALA A 158 8.14 4.33 20.51
N GLY A 159 6.92 4.37 21.05
CA GLY A 159 6.60 5.07 22.31
C GLY A 159 6.64 6.60 22.20
N ARG A 160 6.55 7.15 20.99
CA ARG A 160 6.66 8.59 20.69
C ARG A 160 5.32 9.27 20.42
N ALA A 161 4.20 8.71 20.91
CA ALA A 161 2.86 9.26 20.72
C ALA A 161 2.72 10.73 21.19
N GLY A 162 3.47 11.15 22.22
CA GLY A 162 3.49 12.56 22.66
C GLY A 162 3.89 13.54 21.55
N HIS A 163 4.83 13.15 20.68
CA HIS A 163 5.25 14.00 19.55
C HIS A 163 4.13 14.23 18.53
N VAL A 164 3.18 13.29 18.41
CA VAL A 164 2.02 13.44 17.53
C VAL A 164 1.09 14.51 18.09
N ASN A 165 0.76 14.41 19.37
CA ASN A 165 -0.13 15.36 20.04
C ASN A 165 0.46 16.77 19.99
N ASP A 166 1.75 16.90 20.30
CA ASP A 166 2.46 18.18 20.22
C ASP A 166 2.41 18.77 18.80
N ALA A 167 2.58 17.95 17.77
CA ALA A 167 2.52 18.39 16.38
C ALA A 167 1.11 18.83 15.96
N VAL A 168 0.06 18.12 16.40
CA VAL A 168 -1.34 18.49 16.16
C VAL A 168 -1.68 19.80 16.86
N THR A 169 -1.32 19.95 18.14
CA THR A 169 -1.55 21.18 18.91
C THR A 169 -0.80 22.37 18.29
N ALA A 170 0.49 22.21 17.98
CA ALA A 170 1.28 23.27 17.36
C ALA A 170 0.74 23.69 15.98
N ALA A 171 0.22 22.74 15.19
CA ALA A 171 -0.42 23.02 13.92
C ALA A 171 -1.75 23.76 14.11
N HIS A 172 -2.57 23.36 15.09
CA HIS A 172 -3.84 24.00 15.44
C HIS A 172 -3.67 25.45 15.89
N ASP A 173 -2.65 25.73 16.71
CA ASP A 173 -2.40 27.05 17.29
C ASP A 173 -1.62 27.99 16.33
N SER A 174 -1.26 27.48 15.15
CA SER A 174 -0.53 28.24 14.14
C SER A 174 -1.36 29.42 13.60
N GLY A 175 -0.73 30.59 13.46
CA GLY A 175 -1.33 31.73 12.75
C GLY A 175 -1.51 31.50 11.23
N ASP A 176 -0.77 30.55 10.66
CA ASP A 176 -0.87 30.16 9.25
C ASP A 176 -2.07 29.21 9.00
N PRO A 177 -3.05 29.60 8.16
CA PRO A 177 -4.19 28.76 7.81
C PRO A 177 -3.82 27.39 7.22
N GLN A 178 -2.77 27.30 6.40
CA GLN A 178 -2.39 26.03 5.76
C GLN A 178 -1.94 25.02 6.82
N ARG A 179 -1.16 25.47 7.80
CA ARG A 179 -0.76 24.65 8.95
C ARG A 179 -1.94 24.23 9.80
N ARG A 180 -2.89 25.12 10.08
CA ARG A 180 -4.09 24.77 10.87
C ARG A 180 -4.92 23.69 10.20
N VAL A 181 -5.19 23.82 8.90
CA VAL A 181 -5.92 22.80 8.13
C VAL A 181 -5.16 21.47 8.13
N GLY A 182 -3.84 21.51 7.94
CA GLY A 182 -3.00 20.32 8.05
C GLY A 182 -3.09 19.62 9.41
N GLY A 183 -3.11 20.39 10.50
CA GLY A 183 -3.31 19.87 11.87
C GLY A 183 -4.69 19.23 12.07
N GLN A 184 -5.74 19.86 11.54
CA GLN A 184 -7.11 19.32 11.59
C GLN A 184 -7.22 18.00 10.83
N LEU A 185 -6.66 17.91 9.62
CA LEU A 185 -6.62 16.67 8.84
C LEU A 185 -5.85 15.57 9.57
N LEU A 186 -4.69 15.90 10.17
CA LEU A 186 -3.93 14.93 10.96
C LEU A 186 -4.69 14.45 12.20
N ALA A 187 -5.46 15.34 12.85
CA ALA A 187 -6.32 14.97 13.98
C ALA A 187 -7.44 14.00 13.57
N VAL A 188 -8.06 14.21 12.40
CA VAL A 188 -9.04 13.26 11.82
C VAL A 188 -8.41 11.90 11.56
N VAL A 189 -7.19 11.86 10.99
CA VAL A 189 -6.47 10.59 10.77
C VAL A 189 -6.14 9.89 12.09
N LEU A 190 -5.77 10.63 13.13
CA LEU A 190 -5.51 10.08 14.46
C LEU A 190 -6.78 9.48 15.08
N ALA A 191 -7.93 10.14 14.93
CA ALA A 191 -9.22 9.64 15.41
C ALA A 191 -9.64 8.37 14.65
N ALA A 192 -9.59 8.38 13.31
CA ALA A 192 -9.90 7.21 12.49
C ALA A 192 -9.06 6.00 12.89
N ARG A 193 -7.76 6.21 13.14
CA ARG A 193 -6.84 5.16 13.61
C ARG A 193 -7.24 4.59 14.97
N ALA A 194 -7.66 5.43 15.92
CA ALA A 194 -8.11 4.97 17.24
C ALA A 194 -9.38 4.09 17.15
N GLU A 195 -10.18 4.26 16.10
CA GLU A 195 -11.35 3.46 15.79
C GLU A 195 -11.03 2.24 14.90
N GLY A 196 -9.78 2.06 14.49
CA GLY A 196 -9.38 0.99 13.57
C GLY A 196 -9.84 1.20 12.12
N VAL A 197 -10.19 2.42 11.75
CA VAL A 197 -10.67 2.81 10.42
C VAL A 197 -9.50 3.32 9.58
N ASP A 198 -9.42 2.86 8.32
CA ASP A 198 -8.51 3.46 7.34
C ASP A 198 -9.12 4.77 6.80
N ALA A 199 -8.43 5.88 7.06
CA ALA A 199 -8.91 7.22 6.72
C ALA A 199 -9.05 7.46 5.21
N ASP A 200 -8.21 6.82 4.38
CA ASP A 200 -8.25 6.97 2.92
C ASP A 200 -9.47 6.20 2.37
N ALA A 201 -9.64 4.95 2.77
CA ALA A 201 -10.81 4.14 2.40
C ALA A 201 -12.13 4.79 2.85
N ALA A 202 -12.18 5.32 4.08
CA ALA A 202 -13.35 6.02 4.59
C ALA A 202 -13.71 7.27 3.76
N LEU A 203 -12.72 8.07 3.39
CA LEU A 203 -12.96 9.25 2.56
C LEU A 203 -13.41 8.85 1.14
N ARG A 204 -12.79 7.84 0.53
CA ARG A 204 -13.22 7.32 -0.78
C ARG A 204 -14.67 6.84 -0.78
N GLN A 205 -15.10 6.18 0.30
CA GLN A 205 -16.50 5.79 0.45
C GLN A 205 -17.44 7.00 0.46
N VAL A 206 -17.14 8.02 1.27
CA VAL A 206 -17.99 9.22 1.37
C VAL A 206 -18.01 10.00 0.05
N LEU A 207 -16.88 10.10 -0.66
CA LEU A 207 -16.81 10.76 -1.96
C LEU A 207 -17.69 10.03 -3.00
N ARG A 208 -17.67 8.70 -3.02
CA ARG A 208 -18.56 7.92 -3.89
C ARG A 208 -20.04 8.17 -3.61
N ASP A 209 -20.43 8.19 -2.33
CA ASP A 209 -21.83 8.47 -1.95
C ASP A 209 -22.27 9.86 -2.45
N LEU A 210 -21.36 10.84 -2.40
CA LEU A 210 -21.61 12.18 -2.90
C LEU A 210 -21.73 12.21 -4.44
N GLU A 211 -20.84 11.52 -5.15
CA GLU A 211 -20.83 11.43 -6.62
C GLU A 211 -22.09 10.75 -7.15
N SER A 212 -22.50 9.64 -6.54
CA SER A 212 -23.74 8.93 -6.88
C SER A 212 -24.96 9.86 -6.77
N ARG A 213 -25.10 10.59 -5.65
CA ARG A 213 -26.20 11.56 -5.46
C ARG A 213 -26.17 12.73 -6.44
N ALA A 214 -24.99 13.12 -6.91
CA ALA A 214 -24.84 14.19 -7.88
C ALA A 214 -25.24 13.75 -9.30
N GLY A 215 -24.98 12.49 -9.67
CA GLY A 215 -25.31 11.91 -10.97
C GLY A 215 -26.79 11.52 -11.16
N GLU A 216 -27.59 11.47 -10.10
CA GLU A 216 -29.03 11.17 -10.14
C GLU A 216 -29.92 12.38 -10.52
N ARG A 217 -29.34 13.55 -10.81
CA ARG A 217 -30.07 14.78 -11.23
C ARG A 217 -29.90 15.07 -12.72
#